data_AF-A0A1A8QX73-F1
#
_entry.id   AF-A0A1A8QX73-F1
#
_cell.length_a   1.000
_cell.length_b   1.000
_cell.length_c   1.000
_cell.angle_alpha   90.00
_cell.angle_beta   90.00
_cell.angle_gamma   90.00
#
_symmetry.space_group_name_H-M   'P 1'
#
loop_
_entity.id
_entity.type
_entity.pdbx_description
1 polymer ?
#
loop_
_entity_poly.entity_id
_entity_poly.type
_entity_poly.pdbx_seq_one_letter_code
_entity_poly.pdbx_strand_id
1 'polypeptide(L)'
;RTSNCVYLITCKTCQKMYVGETKNTLLVRFTQHRYNILRRKGTNTHLVQHFLIHGWQSVTATVLESNSDWTAQQRKWAERLWIMRLDTAHPGGLNEAKPRAVSSS
;
A
#
# COMPACT_ATOMS: atom_id res chain seq x y z
N ARG A 1 19.58 -2.45 2.46
CA ARG A 1 18.22 -2.75 2.96
C ARG A 1 17.49 -1.42 3.13
N THR A 2 16.30 -1.24 2.55
CA THR A 2 15.55 0.02 2.66
C THR A 2 14.57 -0.01 3.83
N SER A 3 14.53 1.07 4.61
CA SER A 3 13.61 1.29 5.74
C SER A 3 13.12 2.74 5.72
N ASN A 4 12.13 3.08 6.55
CA ASN A 4 11.54 4.42 6.60
C ASN A 4 11.15 4.94 5.20
N CYS A 5 10.27 4.21 4.53
CA CYS A 5 9.99 4.39 3.11
C CYS A 5 8.50 4.27 2.77
N VAL A 6 8.16 4.82 1.61
CA VAL A 6 6.90 4.63 0.89
C VAL A 6 7.16 3.65 -0.26
N TYR A 7 6.27 2.67 -0.42
CA TYR A 7 6.40 1.63 -1.43
C TYR A 7 5.10 1.47 -2.22
N LEU A 8 5.25 0.92 -3.42
CA LEU A 8 4.18 0.51 -4.32
C LEU A 8 4.10 -1.01 -4.34
N ILE A 9 2.89 -1.54 -4.19
CA ILE A 9 2.54 -2.90 -4.58
C ILE A 9 1.76 -2.82 -5.88
N THR A 10 2.14 -3.63 -6.87
CA THR A 10 1.41 -3.77 -8.14
C THR A 10 0.97 -5.21 -8.31
N CYS A 11 -0.28 -5.41 -8.72
CA CYS A 11 -0.75 -6.73 -9.14
C CYS A 11 -0.33 -7.00 -10.59
N LYS A 12 0.52 -7.99 -10.83
CA LYS A 12 0.94 -8.39 -12.18
C LYS A 12 -0.23 -8.85 -13.06
N THR A 13 -1.30 -9.36 -12.47
CA THR A 13 -2.45 -9.91 -13.19
C THR A 13 -3.36 -8.82 -13.78
N CYS A 14 -3.59 -7.73 -13.05
CA CYS A 14 -4.56 -6.70 -13.45
C CYS A 14 -4.05 -5.25 -13.36
N GLN A 15 -2.77 -5.07 -13.00
CA GLN A 15 -2.09 -3.78 -12.85
C GLN A 15 -2.65 -2.84 -11.77
N LYS A 16 -3.60 -3.29 -10.95
CA LYS A 16 -4.06 -2.52 -9.78
C LYS A 16 -2.92 -2.29 -8.80
N MET A 17 -2.92 -1.09 -8.22
CA MET A 17 -1.83 -0.59 -7.39
C MET A 17 -2.28 -0.30 -5.96
N TYR A 18 -1.36 -0.46 -5.02
CA TYR A 18 -1.49 -0.08 -3.62
C TYR A 18 -0.22 0.67 -3.17
N VAL A 19 -0.37 1.83 -2.57
CA VAL A 19 0.72 2.55 -1.91
C VAL A 19 0.65 2.30 -0.41
N GLY A 20 1.78 2.03 0.21
CA GLY A 20 1.87 1.93 1.67
C GLY A 20 3.18 2.50 2.22
N GLU A 21 3.19 2.77 3.52
CA GLU A 21 4.41 3.17 4.25
C GLU A 21 4.92 2.10 5.22
N THR A 22 6.21 2.18 5.54
CA THR A 22 6.79 1.43 6.67
C THR A 22 7.97 2.17 7.30
N LYS A 23 8.00 2.22 8.64
CA LYS A 23 9.23 2.55 9.41
C LYS A 23 10.23 1.38 9.40
N ASN A 24 9.72 0.14 9.44
CA ASN A 24 10.54 -1.07 9.39
C ASN A 24 11.18 -1.25 8.01
N THR A 25 12.09 -2.22 7.90
CA THR A 25 12.61 -2.61 6.59
C THR A 25 11.50 -3.09 5.66
N LEU A 26 11.66 -2.85 4.36
CA LEU A 26 10.73 -3.31 3.34
C LEU A 26 10.51 -4.83 3.40
N LEU A 27 11.56 -5.60 3.65
CA LEU A 27 11.49 -7.06 3.80
C LEU A 27 10.52 -7.48 4.92
N VAL A 28 10.61 -6.84 6.10
CA VAL A 28 9.71 -7.13 7.22
C VAL A 28 8.26 -6.80 6.84
N ARG A 29 8.03 -5.66 6.19
CA ARG A 29 6.69 -5.24 5.77
C ARG A 29 6.09 -6.20 4.74
N PHE A 30 6.87 -6.68 3.77
CA PHE A 30 6.41 -7.63 2.77
C PHE A 30 6.18 -9.04 3.34
N THR A 31 6.98 -9.47 4.31
CA THR A 31 6.70 -10.71 5.05
C THR A 31 5.37 -10.63 5.79
N GLN A 32 5.04 -9.48 6.39
CA GLN A 32 3.73 -9.26 7.03
C GLN A 32 2.58 -9.30 6.02
N HIS A 33 2.71 -8.65 4.85
CA HIS A 33 1.70 -8.73 3.79
C HIS A 33 1.49 -10.17 3.31
N ARG A 34 2.59 -10.90 3.06
CA ARG A 34 2.54 -12.32 2.69
C ARG A 34 1.80 -13.14 3.72
N TYR A 35 2.14 -12.96 5.00
CA TYR A 35 1.47 -13.65 6.10
C TYR A 35 -0.03 -13.33 6.13
N ASN A 36 -0.40 -12.05 6.03
CA ASN A 36 -1.80 -11.62 6.07
C ASN A 36 -2.62 -12.21 4.93
N ILE A 37 -2.09 -12.19 3.70
CA ILE A 37 -2.76 -12.77 2.53
C ILE A 37 -2.90 -14.29 2.68
N LEU A 38 -1.81 -15.01 2.98
CA LEU A 38 -1.83 -16.46 3.07
C LEU A 38 -2.64 -16.99 4.26
N ARG A 39 -2.74 -16.21 5.34
CA ARG A 39 -3.50 -16.56 6.55
C ARG A 39 -4.85 -15.86 6.65
N ARG A 40 -5.29 -15.19 5.57
CA ARG A 40 -6.58 -14.48 5.49
C ARG A 40 -6.81 -13.52 6.68
N LYS A 41 -5.80 -12.74 7.05
CA LYS A 41 -5.89 -11.69 8.08
C LYS A 41 -6.10 -10.34 7.40
N GLY A 42 -6.95 -9.49 7.98
CA GLY A 42 -7.24 -8.15 7.44
C GLY A 42 -8.10 -8.19 6.17
N THR A 43 -9.03 -9.16 6.07
CA THR A 43 -9.96 -9.33 4.93
C THR A 43 -10.97 -8.21 4.77
N ASN A 44 -10.97 -7.24 5.67
CA ASN A 44 -11.70 -5.97 5.54
C ASN A 44 -10.99 -4.95 4.64
N THR A 45 -9.73 -5.19 4.24
CA THR A 45 -8.98 -4.29 3.37
C THR A 45 -9.06 -4.71 1.91
N HIS A 46 -9.11 -3.74 0.99
CA HIS A 46 -9.14 -4.02 -0.44
C HIS A 46 -7.89 -4.76 -0.92
N LEU A 47 -6.72 -4.43 -0.34
CA LEU A 47 -5.46 -5.11 -0.63
C LEU A 47 -5.55 -6.62 -0.38
N VAL A 48 -5.98 -7.03 0.82
CA VAL A 48 -6.05 -8.45 1.17
C VAL A 48 -7.11 -9.16 0.35
N GLN A 49 -8.31 -8.59 0.23
CA GLN A 49 -9.39 -9.18 -0.59
C GLN A 49 -8.94 -9.43 -2.03
N HIS A 50 -8.24 -8.46 -2.63
CA HIS A 50 -7.74 -8.58 -3.98
C HIS A 50 -6.75 -9.74 -4.16
N PHE A 51 -5.77 -9.85 -3.27
CA PHE A 51 -4.75 -10.89 -3.36
C PHE A 51 -5.19 -12.26 -2.83
N LEU A 52 -6.37 -12.38 -2.21
CA LEU A 52 -7.02 -13.67 -2.01
C LEU A 52 -7.53 -14.28 -3.33
N ILE A 53 -7.84 -13.44 -4.33
CA ILE A 53 -8.32 -13.88 -5.64
C ILE A 53 -7.12 -14.09 -6.59
N HIS A 54 -6.22 -13.11 -6.69
CA HIS A 54 -5.08 -13.20 -7.62
C HIS A 54 -3.86 -13.95 -7.07
N GLY A 55 -3.83 -14.21 -5.76
CA GLY A 55 -2.76 -14.92 -5.08
C GLY A 55 -1.47 -14.10 -4.87
N TRP A 56 -0.67 -14.52 -3.88
CA TRP A 56 0.60 -13.85 -3.54
C TRP A 56 1.59 -13.76 -4.71
N GLN A 57 1.60 -14.75 -5.60
CA GLN A 57 2.45 -14.78 -6.79
C GLN A 57 2.24 -13.60 -7.74
N SER A 58 1.09 -12.92 -7.65
CA SER A 58 0.78 -11.75 -8.44
C SER A 58 1.30 -10.43 -7.84
N VAL A 59 1.83 -10.45 -6.61
CA VAL A 59 2.38 -9.27 -5.92
C VAL A 59 3.78 -8.92 -6.46
N THR A 60 3.99 -7.67 -6.86
CA THR A 60 5.33 -7.06 -7.01
C THR A 60 5.48 -5.84 -6.12
N ALA A 61 6.73 -5.48 -5.83
CA ALA A 61 7.09 -4.46 -4.86
C ALA A 61 8.12 -3.49 -5.45
N THR A 62 7.93 -2.19 -5.26
CA THR A 62 8.93 -1.18 -5.61
C THR A 62 8.96 -0.08 -4.56
N VAL A 63 10.15 0.40 -4.19
CA VAL A 63 10.29 1.57 -3.33
C VAL A 63 10.02 2.81 -4.18
N LEU A 64 9.09 3.65 -3.74
CA LEU A 64 8.81 4.94 -4.39
C LEU A 64 9.71 6.04 -3.83
N GLU A 65 9.85 6.07 -2.51
CA GLU A 65 10.59 7.11 -1.81
C GLU A 65 11.07 6.60 -0.45
N SER A 66 12.26 7.00 -0.02
CA SER A 66 12.79 6.62 1.30
C SER A 66 13.66 7.71 1.87
N ASN A 67 13.51 7.96 3.17
CA ASN A 67 14.37 8.86 3.91
C ASN A 67 14.47 8.35 5.36
N SER A 68 15.69 8.05 5.82
CA SER A 68 15.94 7.54 7.17
C SER A 68 15.48 8.49 8.26
N ASP A 69 15.49 9.78 7.99
CA ASP A 69 15.28 10.84 8.97
C ASP A 69 13.82 11.29 9.05
N TRP A 70 12.95 10.71 8.22
CA TRP A 70 11.53 11.01 8.26
C TRP A 70 10.90 10.65 9.60
N THR A 71 10.22 11.63 10.16
CA THR A 71 9.21 11.41 11.19
C THR A 71 8.06 10.56 10.64
N ALA A 72 7.27 9.96 11.54
CA ALA A 72 6.06 9.25 11.12
C ALA A 72 5.08 10.15 10.33
N GLN A 73 5.01 11.44 10.66
CA GLN A 73 4.11 12.38 9.99
C GLN A 73 4.59 12.69 8.56
N GLN A 74 5.89 12.92 8.36
CA GLN A 74 6.46 13.15 7.03
C GLN A 74 6.26 11.93 6.12
N ARG A 75 6.53 10.73 6.63
CA ARG A 75 6.33 9.49 5.85
C ARG A 75 4.85 9.25 5.49
N LYS A 76 3.91 9.51 6.41
CA LYS A 76 2.45 9.45 6.13
C LYS A 76 1.99 10.55 5.18
N TRP A 77 2.66 11.70 5.15
CA TRP A 77 2.36 12.75 4.17
C TRP A 77 2.84 12.33 2.78
N ALA A 78 4.06 11.80 2.67
CA ALA A 78 4.59 11.24 1.42
C ALA A 78 3.69 10.11 0.87
N GLU A 79 3.26 9.17 1.72
CA GLU A 79 2.30 8.12 1.36
C GLU A 79 1.02 8.70 0.74
N ARG A 80 0.43 9.72 1.38
CA ARG A 80 -0.78 10.38 0.88
C ARG A 80 -0.56 11.07 -0.47
N LEU A 81 0.59 11.70 -0.69
CA LEU A 81 0.93 12.30 -1.98
C LEU A 81 1.03 11.24 -3.08
N TRP A 82 1.68 10.11 -2.79
CA TRP A 82 1.82 9.01 -3.74
C TRP A 82 0.49 8.33 -4.06
N ILE A 83 -0.40 8.15 -3.08
CA ILE A 83 -1.77 7.65 -3.32
C ILE A 83 -2.52 8.56 -4.29
N MET A 84 -2.43 9.89 -4.11
CA MET A 84 -3.10 10.86 -4.99
C MET A 84 -2.45 10.90 -6.38
N ARG A 85 -1.12 10.87 -6.45
CA ARG A 85 -0.36 10.96 -7.70
C ARG A 85 -0.56 9.74 -8.61
N LEU A 86 -0.70 8.55 -8.03
CA LEU A 86 -0.86 7.29 -8.74
C LEU A 86 -2.31 6.80 -8.81
N ASP A 87 -3.25 7.58 -8.26
CA ASP A 87 -4.69 7.29 -8.17
C ASP A 87 -4.98 5.86 -7.67
N THR A 88 -4.34 5.47 -6.56
CA THR A 88 -4.42 4.09 -6.06
C THR A 88 -5.61 3.84 -5.14
N ALA A 89 -6.54 4.78 -5.00
CA ALA A 89 -7.74 4.62 -4.20
C ALA A 89 -8.77 3.71 -4.89
N HIS A 90 -9.52 2.94 -4.11
CA HIS A 90 -10.64 2.15 -4.62
C HIS A 90 -11.70 3.06 -5.28
N PRO A 91 -12.30 2.70 -6.42
CA PRO A 91 -12.25 1.37 -7.09
C PRO A 91 -11.11 1.16 -8.09
N GLY A 92 -10.39 2.21 -8.48
CA GLY A 92 -9.30 2.16 -9.47
C GLY A 92 -8.06 1.43 -8.95
N GLY A 93 -7.73 1.61 -7.67
CA GLY A 93 -6.65 0.92 -6.98
C GLY A 93 -7.12 0.12 -5.75
N LEU A 94 -6.18 -0.10 -4.83
CA LEU A 94 -6.32 -1.00 -3.68
C LEU A 94 -6.16 -0.28 -2.33
N ASN A 95 -5.90 1.02 -2.32
CA ASN A 95 -5.99 1.83 -1.10
C ASN A 95 -7.45 2.08 -0.74
N GLU A 96 -7.75 2.12 0.54
CA GLU A 96 -9.07 2.52 1.04
C GLU A 96 -9.45 3.90 0.50
N ALA A 97 -10.69 4.05 0.03
CA ALA A 97 -11.19 5.35 -0.38
C ALA A 97 -11.14 6.29 0.82
N LYS A 98 -10.61 7.52 0.63
CA LYS A 98 -10.85 8.55 1.64
C LYS A 98 -12.37 8.77 1.71
N PRO A 99 -12.95 8.95 2.91
CA PRO A 99 -14.26 9.58 3.00
C PRO A 99 -14.19 10.86 2.18
N ARG A 100 -15.12 11.06 1.24
CA ARG A 100 -15.24 12.35 0.57
C ARG A 100 -15.31 13.39 1.69
N ALA A 101 -14.45 14.41 1.65
CA ALA A 101 -14.74 15.61 2.39
C ALA A 101 -16.13 16.03 1.92
N VAL A 102 -17.09 16.06 2.85
CA VAL A 102 -18.40 16.64 2.56
C VAL A 102 -18.08 18.05 2.11
N SER A 103 -18.31 18.34 0.83
CA SER A 103 -18.27 19.70 0.33
C SER A 103 -19.34 20.43 1.11
N SER A 104 -18.92 21.28 2.05
CA SER A 104 -19.77 22.27 2.68
C SER A 104 -20.42 23.05 1.55
N SER A 105 -21.71 22.83 1.36
CA SER A 105 -22.57 23.72 0.57
C SER A 105 -22.88 24.95 1.39
#